data_AF-X0X488-F1
#
_entry.id   AF-X0X488-F1
#
_cell.length_a   1.000
_cell.length_b   1.000
_cell.length_c   1.000
_cell.angle_alpha   90.00
_cell.angle_beta   90.00
_cell.angle_gamma   90.00
#
_symmetry.space_group_name_H-M   'P 1'
#
loop_
_entity.id
_entity.type
_entity.pdbx_description
1 polymer ?
#
loop_
_entity_poly.entity_id
_entity_poly.type
_entity_poly.pdbx_seq_one_letter_code
_entity_poly.pdbx_strand_id
1 'polypeptide(L)'
;LSESESSYGRGIKVNATSTPGDAIHTAVSGTSDIDEVYLYAVNAHTAAVTLTIEWGGTTDPDDLIEFTIPHSSGLYVIAPGLPLQNGLDIAAFASTADVISIFGFVNRITA
;
A
#
# COMPACT_ATOMS: atom_id res chain seq x y z
N LEU A 1 -3.36 15.33 -1.22
CA LEU A 1 -2.26 14.53 -1.79
C LEU A 1 -1.20 14.37 -0.71
N SER A 2 -1.37 13.42 0.20
CA SER A 2 -0.29 12.97 1.08
C SER A 2 -0.49 11.48 1.30
N GLU A 3 0.28 10.66 0.60
CA GLU A 3 0.78 9.43 1.22
C GLU A 3 1.82 9.93 2.23
N SER A 4 1.69 9.56 3.49
CA SER A 4 2.53 10.11 4.58
C SER A 4 4.03 9.88 4.35
N GLU A 5 4.40 8.89 3.54
CA GLU A 5 5.79 8.52 3.23
C GLU A 5 6.25 8.86 1.80
N SER A 6 5.35 9.33 0.92
CA SER A 6 5.78 9.65 -0.45
C SER A 6 6.51 10.99 -0.53
N SER A 7 7.75 10.94 -1.05
CA SER A 7 8.56 12.14 -1.22
C SER A 7 8.05 12.97 -2.39
N TYR A 8 7.17 13.94 -2.10
CA TYR A 8 6.63 14.90 -3.08
C TYR A 8 5.81 14.25 -4.20
N GLY A 9 5.00 13.22 -3.88
CA GLY A 9 4.14 12.52 -4.84
C GLY A 9 4.87 11.54 -5.77
N ARG A 10 6.10 11.17 -5.42
CA ARG A 10 6.86 10.08 -6.08
C ARG A 10 6.43 8.74 -5.53
N GLY A 11 6.46 7.70 -6.37
CA GLY A 11 6.12 6.36 -5.91
C GLY A 11 7.03 5.85 -4.80
N ILE A 12 6.45 5.16 -3.83
CA ILE A 12 7.15 4.45 -2.76
C ILE A 12 7.62 3.12 -3.32
N LYS A 13 8.94 2.90 -3.35
CA LYS A 13 9.51 1.65 -3.85
C LYS A 13 9.42 0.57 -2.78
N VAL A 14 8.93 -0.60 -3.16
CA VAL A 14 8.88 -1.79 -2.29
C VAL A 14 10.16 -2.59 -2.46
N ASN A 15 10.96 -2.65 -1.40
CA ASN A 15 12.18 -3.44 -1.26
C ASN A 15 11.94 -4.70 -0.42
N ALA A 16 11.09 -4.63 0.61
CA ALA A 16 10.78 -5.78 1.46
C ALA A 16 10.26 -6.96 0.64
N THR A 17 10.73 -8.17 0.95
CA THR A 17 10.31 -9.42 0.30
C THR A 17 9.54 -10.37 1.21
N SER A 18 9.27 -9.94 2.44
CA SER A 18 8.51 -10.67 3.45
C SER A 18 8.00 -9.70 4.52
N THR A 19 7.03 -10.13 5.32
CA THR A 19 6.60 -9.45 6.54
C THR A 19 7.76 -9.19 7.53
N PRO A 20 7.77 -8.04 8.23
CA PRO A 20 6.95 -6.86 7.97
C PRO A 20 7.38 -6.16 6.67
N GLY A 21 6.41 -5.62 5.93
CA GLY A 21 6.67 -4.87 4.71
C GLY A 21 7.28 -3.48 4.94
N ASP A 22 7.57 -2.80 3.84
CA ASP A 22 7.91 -1.38 3.87
C ASP A 22 6.68 -0.54 4.21
N ALA A 23 6.85 0.46 5.06
CA ALA A 23 5.77 1.34 5.49
C ALA A 23 5.22 2.17 4.33
N ILE A 24 3.89 2.20 4.20
CA ILE A 24 3.17 2.96 3.16
C ILE A 24 2.36 4.10 3.78
N HIS A 25 1.67 3.84 4.88
CA HIS A 25 0.84 4.82 5.57
C HIS A 25 0.55 4.42 7.01
N THR A 26 0.50 5.37 7.93
CA THR A 26 -0.07 5.18 9.28
C THR A 26 -1.39 5.93 9.37
N ALA A 27 -2.47 5.20 9.68
CA ALA A 27 -3.81 5.78 9.76
C ALA A 27 -3.95 6.81 10.88
N VAL A 28 -4.97 7.67 10.75
CA VAL A 28 -5.36 8.59 11.82
C VAL A 28 -5.58 7.86 13.15
N SER A 29 -5.10 8.48 14.23
CA SER A 29 -5.31 7.97 15.59
C SER A 29 -6.77 8.12 16.04
N GLY A 30 -7.23 7.18 16.88
CA GLY A 30 -8.60 7.21 17.40
C GLY A 30 -9.63 6.71 16.41
N THR A 31 -10.91 6.93 16.73
CA THR A 31 -12.05 6.30 16.04
C THR A 31 -13.09 7.29 15.49
N SER A 32 -12.80 8.59 15.57
CA SER A 32 -13.72 9.64 15.11
C SER A 32 -13.48 10.00 13.65
N ASP A 33 -12.22 10.02 13.25
CA ASP A 33 -11.78 10.27 11.89
C ASP A 33 -11.43 8.95 11.21
N ILE A 34 -11.63 8.87 9.90
CA ILE A 34 -11.29 7.71 9.07
C ILE A 34 -10.40 8.16 7.92
N ASP A 35 -9.36 7.38 7.62
CA ASP A 35 -8.61 7.49 6.38
C ASP A 35 -9.20 6.54 5.34
N GLU A 36 -9.74 7.08 4.25
CA GLU A 36 -10.06 6.32 3.05
C GLU A 36 -8.84 6.36 2.12
N VAL A 37 -8.20 5.20 1.93
CA VAL A 37 -6.89 5.09 1.30
C VAL A 37 -7.01 4.46 -0.08
N TYR A 38 -6.46 5.16 -1.07
CA TYR A 38 -6.36 4.70 -2.45
C TYR A 38 -4.93 4.33 -2.78
N LEU A 39 -4.68 3.07 -3.15
CA LEU A 39 -3.37 2.59 -3.56
C LEU A 39 -3.41 2.07 -5.00
N TYR A 40 -2.36 2.40 -5.72
CA TYR A 40 -2.05 1.95 -7.07
C TYR A 40 -0.63 1.43 -7.11
N ALA A 41 -0.34 0.47 -7.97
CA ALA A 41 1.02 -0.05 -8.12
C ALA A 41 1.39 -0.25 -9.59
N VAL A 42 2.69 -0.11 -9.88
CA VAL A 42 3.28 -0.43 -11.17
C VAL A 42 4.46 -1.37 -10.98
N ASN A 43 4.62 -2.30 -11.92
CA ASN A 43 5.70 -3.28 -11.94
C ASN A 43 6.70 -2.94 -13.05
N ALA A 44 7.91 -2.53 -12.65
CA ALA A 44 9.02 -2.22 -13.54
C ALA A 44 9.92 -3.44 -13.85
N HIS A 45 9.57 -4.63 -13.36
CA HIS A 45 10.26 -5.87 -13.66
C HIS A 45 10.00 -6.34 -15.10
N THR A 46 10.68 -7.40 -15.51
CA THR A 46 10.49 -8.07 -16.80
C THR A 46 9.49 -9.23 -16.75
N ALA A 47 8.97 -9.56 -15.57
CA ALA A 47 7.99 -10.60 -15.32
C ALA A 47 6.95 -10.14 -14.27
N ALA A 48 5.81 -10.85 -14.20
CA ALA A 48 4.80 -10.56 -13.18
C ALA A 48 5.39 -10.73 -11.77
N VAL A 49 4.98 -9.86 -10.84
CA VAL A 49 5.45 -9.84 -9.44
C VAL A 49 4.23 -9.79 -8.53
N THR A 50 4.25 -10.61 -7.49
CA THR A 50 3.19 -10.61 -6.46
C THR A 50 3.52 -9.54 -5.44
N LEU A 51 2.59 -8.61 -5.25
CA LEU A 51 2.58 -7.60 -4.21
C LEU A 51 1.61 -8.05 -3.12
N THR A 52 2.04 -7.96 -1.86
CA THR A 52 1.19 -8.19 -0.70
C THR A 52 1.13 -6.90 0.12
N ILE A 53 -0.09 -6.45 0.40
CA ILE A 53 -0.37 -5.33 1.31
C ILE A 53 -0.76 -5.91 2.67
N GLU A 54 -0.15 -5.39 3.72
CA GLU A 54 -0.47 -5.61 5.13
C GLU A 54 -1.37 -4.45 5.57
N TRP A 55 -2.63 -4.73 5.89
CA TRP A 55 -3.66 -3.71 6.17
C TRP A 55 -4.08 -3.70 7.62
N GLY A 56 -3.39 -2.93 8.45
CA GLY A 56 -3.66 -2.79 9.88
C GLY A 56 -3.19 -3.97 10.75
N GLY A 57 -2.50 -4.93 10.15
CA GLY A 57 -1.94 -6.11 10.81
C GLY A 57 -1.17 -6.98 9.80
N THR A 58 -0.78 -8.18 10.22
CA THR A 58 0.03 -9.12 9.40
C THR A 58 -0.51 -10.56 9.43
N THR A 59 -1.76 -10.75 9.84
CA THR A 59 -2.40 -12.06 10.02
C THR A 59 -3.11 -12.48 8.74
N ASP A 60 -2.70 -13.57 8.12
CA ASP A 60 -3.42 -14.15 6.97
C ASP A 60 -4.67 -14.94 7.44
N PRO A 61 -5.84 -14.81 6.79
CA PRO A 61 -6.16 -13.96 5.63
C PRO A 61 -6.78 -12.60 6.01
N ASP A 62 -6.81 -12.27 7.30
CA ASP A 62 -7.55 -11.11 7.82
C ASP A 62 -6.93 -9.77 7.37
N ASP A 63 -5.60 -9.70 7.33
CA ASP A 63 -4.84 -8.46 7.13
C ASP A 63 -4.07 -8.42 5.80
N LEU A 64 -3.97 -9.54 5.06
CA LEU A 64 -3.15 -9.63 3.85
C LEU A 64 -3.99 -9.51 2.56
N ILE A 65 -3.61 -8.57 1.69
CA ILE A 65 -4.20 -8.39 0.37
C ILE A 65 -3.13 -8.68 -0.69
N GLU A 66 -3.25 -9.83 -1.35
CA GLU A 66 -2.32 -10.25 -2.41
C GLU A 66 -2.83 -9.87 -3.81
N PHE A 67 -1.94 -9.32 -4.63
CA PHE A 67 -2.21 -9.05 -6.04
C PHE A 67 -0.97 -9.30 -6.90
N THR A 68 -1.12 -10.11 -7.95
CA THR A 68 -0.04 -10.34 -8.92
C THR A 68 -0.11 -9.30 -10.03
N ILE A 69 0.87 -8.40 -10.06
CA ILE A 69 0.96 -7.28 -11.00
C ILE A 69 1.70 -7.75 -12.27
N PRO A 70 1.05 -7.76 -13.45
CA PRO A 70 1.72 -8.04 -14.73
C PRO A 70 2.84 -7.03 -15.01
N HIS A 71 3.90 -7.46 -15.69
CA HIS A 71 4.97 -6.56 -16.14
C HIS A 71 4.52 -5.63 -17.28
N SER A 72 5.33 -4.59 -17.56
CA SER A 72 5.12 -3.68 -18.71
C SER A 72 3.73 -3.05 -18.76
N SER A 73 3.18 -2.75 -17.59
CA SER A 73 1.82 -2.26 -17.40
C SER A 73 1.82 -0.84 -16.83
N GLY A 74 0.69 -0.16 -16.97
CA GLY A 74 0.44 1.10 -16.28
C GLY A 74 0.12 0.88 -14.79
N LEU A 75 -0.40 1.91 -14.13
CA LEU A 75 -0.86 1.81 -12.75
C LEU A 75 -2.06 0.86 -12.64
N TYR A 76 -1.95 -0.17 -11.79
CA TYR A 76 -3.07 -1.00 -11.36
C TYR A 76 -3.66 -0.47 -10.06
N VAL A 77 -4.97 -0.60 -9.91
CA VAL A 77 -5.66 -0.29 -8.64
C VAL A 77 -5.48 -1.45 -7.68
N ILE A 78 -4.95 -1.17 -6.49
CA ILE A 78 -4.66 -2.17 -5.43
C ILE A 78 -5.67 -2.03 -4.28
N ALA A 79 -5.84 -0.81 -3.76
CA ALA A 79 -6.84 -0.50 -2.73
C ALA A 79 -7.76 0.60 -3.28
N PRO A 80 -9.02 0.31 -3.66
CA PRO A 80 -9.91 1.27 -4.29
C PRO A 80 -10.68 2.12 -3.26
N GLY A 81 -9.99 2.73 -2.29
CA GLY A 81 -10.62 3.52 -1.23
C GLY A 81 -11.06 2.64 -0.05
N LEU A 82 -10.12 1.95 0.57
CA LEU A 82 -10.39 1.14 1.75
C LEU A 82 -10.25 1.99 3.02
N PRO A 83 -11.14 1.85 4.02
CA PRO A 83 -11.08 2.61 5.25
C PRO A 83 -10.05 2.02 6.23
N LEU A 84 -9.34 2.88 6.95
CA LEU A 84 -8.52 2.52 8.11
C LEU A 84 -8.52 3.66 9.13
N GLN A 85 -8.37 3.33 10.41
CA GLN A 85 -8.29 4.29 11.51
C GLN A 85 -7.52 3.67 12.68
N ASN A 86 -7.55 4.33 13.85
CA ASN A 86 -6.97 3.86 15.10
C ASN A 86 -5.45 3.73 15.11
N GLY A 87 -4.74 4.53 14.30
CA GLY A 87 -3.27 4.52 14.27
C GLY A 87 -2.68 3.23 13.70
N LEU A 88 -3.48 2.46 12.96
CA LEU A 88 -3.04 1.22 12.34
C LEU A 88 -2.21 1.49 11.08
N ASP A 89 -1.23 0.64 10.83
CA ASP A 89 -0.28 0.80 9.72
C ASP A 89 -0.72 0.03 8.47
N ILE A 90 -0.34 0.57 7.32
CA ILE A 90 -0.34 -0.10 6.03
C ILE A 90 1.10 -0.27 5.62
N ALA A 91 1.49 -1.51 5.33
CA ALA A 91 2.81 -1.87 4.84
C ALA A 91 2.71 -2.75 3.58
N ALA A 92 3.81 -2.92 2.86
CA ALA A 92 3.84 -3.73 1.65
C ALA A 92 5.15 -4.49 1.47
N PHE A 93 5.07 -5.72 0.98
CA PHE A 93 6.21 -6.48 0.50
C PHE A 93 5.90 -7.15 -0.84
N ALA A 94 6.93 -7.50 -1.60
CA ALA A 94 6.77 -8.10 -2.93
C ALA A 94 7.63 -9.34 -3.10
N SER A 95 7.22 -10.25 -4.00
CA SER A 95 8.01 -11.45 -4.31
C SER A 95 9.37 -11.15 -4.97
N THR A 96 9.63 -9.89 -5.35
CA THR A 96 10.91 -9.40 -5.86
C THR A 96 11.14 -7.98 -5.36
N ALA A 97 12.31 -7.73 -4.78
CA ALA A 97 12.69 -6.42 -4.26
C ALA A 97 12.88 -5.38 -5.38
N ASP A 98 12.66 -4.12 -5.04
CA ASP A 98 13.02 -2.92 -5.80
C ASP A 98 12.36 -2.74 -7.18
N VAL A 99 11.33 -3.52 -7.50
CA VAL A 99 10.67 -3.51 -8.82
C VAL A 99 9.21 -3.07 -8.80
N ILE A 100 8.58 -2.98 -7.63
CA ILE A 100 7.24 -2.41 -7.47
C ILE A 100 7.35 -0.97 -6.96
N SER A 101 6.55 -0.07 -7.52
CA SER A 101 6.35 1.28 -6.98
C SER A 101 4.86 1.50 -6.70
N ILE A 102 4.55 1.92 -5.48
CA ILE A 102 3.19 2.24 -5.00
C ILE A 102 2.96 3.75 -5.10
N PHE A 103 1.77 4.13 -5.54
CA PHE A 103 1.26 5.50 -5.62
C PHE A 103 -0.13 5.54 -5.03
N GLY A 104 -0.62 6.72 -4.68
CA GLY A 104 -1.86 6.79 -3.93
C GLY A 104 -2.16 8.14 -3.32
N PHE A 105 -3.26 8.16 -2.58
CA PHE A 105 -3.66 9.30 -1.78
C PHE A 105 -4.61 8.85 -0.68
N VAL A 106 -4.73 9.70 0.34
CA VAL A 106 -5.65 9.51 1.46
C VAL A 106 -6.68 10.63 1.44
N ASN A 107 -7.96 10.24 1.55
CA ASN A 107 -9.06 11.13 1.89
C ASN A 107 -9.37 10.98 3.37
N ARG A 108 -9.11 12.05 4.14
CA ARG A 108 -9.50 12.10 5.55
C ARG A 108 -10.98 12.46 5.65
N ILE A 109 -11.78 11.55 6.20
CA ILE A 109 -13.17 11.80 6.55
C ILE A 109 -13.20 12.17 8.03
N THR A 110 -13.58 13.42 8.33
CA THR A 110 -13.69 13.93 9.70
C THR A 110 -15.15 14.01 10.13
N ALA A 111 -15.44 13.61 11.36
CA ALA A 111 -16.76 13.75 11.98
C ALA A 111 -16.99 15.14 12.59
#